data_AF-A0A2N6QHF7-F1
#
_entry.id   AF-A0A2N6QHF7-F1
#
_cell.length_a   1.000
_cell.length_b   1.000
_cell.length_c   1.000
_cell.angle_alpha   90.00
_cell.angle_beta   90.00
_cell.angle_gamma   90.00
#
_symmetry.space_group_name_H-M   'P 1'
#
loop_
_entity.id
_entity.type
_entity.pdbx_description
1 polymer ?
#
loop_
_entity_poly.entity_id
_entity_poly.type
_entity_poly.pdbx_seq_one_letter_code
_entity_poly.pdbx_strand_id
1 'polypeptide(L)'
;MKKLIMILSVCILALSLSACGKSAKEKVQGKWEHKESGEKIYLKIKDDKAELKHMGITLVTGKVKKTKKKDTFEISDGDAKSKVEIIDEDHIKVDGDKFERTKDEDDE
;
A
#
# COMPACT_ATOMS: atom_id res chain seq x y z
N MET A 1 37.95 -23.78 15.29
CA MET A 1 37.21 -23.29 14.09
C MET A 1 35.68 -23.50 14.16
N LYS A 2 35.15 -24.51 14.88
CA LYS A 2 33.69 -24.73 15.01
C LYS A 2 32.88 -23.59 15.66
N LYS A 3 33.46 -22.88 16.64
CA LYS A 3 32.77 -21.78 17.36
C LYS A 3 32.60 -20.49 16.53
N LEU A 4 33.52 -20.23 15.60
CA LEU A 4 33.45 -19.09 14.67
C LEU A 4 32.35 -19.27 13.61
N ILE A 5 32.09 -20.51 13.19
CA ILE A 5 31.05 -20.85 12.20
C ILE A 5 29.65 -20.69 12.80
N MET A 6 29.45 -21.02 14.08
CA MET A 6 28.15 -20.78 14.75
C MET A 6 27.82 -19.29 14.89
N ILE A 7 28.80 -18.45 15.24
CA ILE A 7 28.57 -16.99 15.39
C ILE A 7 28.25 -16.37 14.02
N LEU A 8 28.95 -16.79 12.95
CA LEU A 8 28.66 -16.33 11.59
C LEU A 8 27.24 -16.72 11.14
N SER A 9 26.79 -17.93 11.48
CA SER A 9 25.44 -18.42 11.14
C SER A 9 24.33 -17.61 11.83
N VAL A 10 24.56 -17.17 13.07
CA VAL A 10 23.57 -16.37 13.83
C VAL A 10 23.48 -14.94 13.26
N CYS A 11 24.58 -14.36 12.80
CA CYS A 11 24.56 -13.03 12.17
C CYS A 11 23.84 -13.02 10.81
N ILE A 12 23.93 -14.11 10.03
CA ILE A 12 23.24 -14.22 8.73
C ILE A 12 21.71 -14.36 8.92
N LEU A 13 21.27 -15.04 9.98
CA LEU A 13 19.86 -15.16 10.36
C LEU A 13 19.26 -13.84 10.92
N ALA A 14 20.07 -12.99 11.55
CA ALA A 14 19.60 -11.69 12.03
C ALA A 14 19.42 -10.66 10.89
N LEU A 15 20.17 -10.80 9.79
CA LEU A 15 20.11 -9.91 8.63
C LEU A 15 18.97 -10.26 7.64
N SER A 16 18.38 -11.46 7.74
CA SER A 16 17.22 -11.83 6.91
C SER A 16 15.88 -11.35 7.48
N LEU A 17 15.81 -10.98 8.77
CA LEU A 17 14.57 -10.42 9.35
C LEU A 17 14.29 -8.95 8.94
N SER A 18 15.28 -8.22 8.40
CA SER A 18 15.08 -6.84 7.93
C SER A 18 14.32 -6.71 6.60
N ALA A 19 13.89 -7.83 5.99
CA ALA A 19 13.16 -7.82 4.72
C ALA A 19 11.66 -8.17 4.83
N CYS A 20 11.09 -8.30 6.03
CA CYS A 20 9.63 -8.36 6.21
C CYS A 20 8.98 -6.95 6.22
N GLY A 21 9.51 -6.02 5.43
CA GLY A 21 8.84 -4.74 5.21
C GLY A 21 7.71 -4.95 4.20
N LYS A 22 6.44 -4.76 4.62
CA LYS A 22 5.29 -4.74 3.72
C LYS A 22 5.62 -3.83 2.52
N SER A 23 5.48 -4.36 1.31
CA SER A 23 5.71 -3.60 0.08
C SER A 23 4.73 -2.42 0.00
N ALA A 24 5.07 -1.36 -0.74
CA ALA A 24 4.15 -0.24 -0.98
C ALA A 24 2.77 -0.69 -1.50
N LYS A 25 2.74 -1.77 -2.30
CA LYS A 25 1.50 -2.38 -2.81
C LYS A 25 0.66 -3.02 -1.73
N GLU A 26 1.26 -3.56 -0.68
CA GLU A 26 0.55 -4.14 0.47
C GLU A 26 0.07 -3.03 1.42
N LYS A 27 0.91 -2.01 1.65
CA LYS A 27 0.58 -0.88 2.53
C LYS A 27 -0.63 -0.08 2.09
N VAL A 28 -0.96 -0.10 0.80
CA VAL A 28 -2.08 0.68 0.25
C VAL A 28 -3.38 -0.11 0.11
N GLN A 29 -3.34 -1.44 0.33
CA GLN A 29 -4.53 -2.27 0.31
C GLN A 29 -5.49 -1.86 1.41
N GLY A 30 -6.78 -1.89 1.09
CA GLY A 30 -7.86 -1.79 2.08
C GLY A 30 -8.77 -0.61 1.85
N LYS A 31 -9.55 -0.33 2.89
CA LYS A 31 -10.54 0.74 2.95
C LYS A 31 -9.93 1.97 3.62
N TRP A 32 -10.31 3.13 3.12
CA TRP A 32 -9.84 4.42 3.62
C TRP A 32 -11.01 5.40 3.65
N GLU A 33 -10.98 6.34 4.58
CA GLU A 33 -12.04 7.31 4.81
C GLU A 33 -11.49 8.73 4.86
N HIS A 34 -12.16 9.65 4.17
CA HIS A 34 -11.87 11.07 4.26
C HIS A 34 -12.49 11.62 5.54
N LYS A 35 -11.65 12.14 6.44
CA LYS A 35 -12.05 12.50 7.81
C LYS A 35 -13.21 13.51 7.88
N GLU A 36 -13.26 14.45 6.93
CA GLU A 36 -14.22 15.56 6.97
C GLU A 36 -15.54 15.21 6.26
N SER A 37 -15.48 14.48 5.15
CA SER A 37 -16.67 14.16 4.33
C SER A 37 -17.26 12.78 4.66
N GLY A 38 -16.51 11.90 5.33
CA GLY A 38 -16.87 10.49 5.53
C GLY A 38 -16.82 9.68 4.24
N GLU A 39 -16.25 10.22 3.16
CA GLU A 39 -16.13 9.52 1.88
C GLU A 39 -15.20 8.34 2.00
N LYS A 40 -15.66 7.18 1.55
CA LYS A 40 -14.94 5.92 1.66
C LYS A 40 -14.40 5.51 0.31
N ILE A 41 -13.12 5.20 0.28
CA ILE A 41 -12.47 4.59 -0.87
C ILE A 41 -11.95 3.20 -0.53
N TYR A 42 -11.85 2.36 -1.54
CA TYR A 42 -11.27 1.02 -1.41
C TYR A 42 -10.24 0.82 -2.51
N LEU A 43 -9.02 0.46 -2.11
CA LEU A 43 -7.94 0.11 -3.02
C LEU A 43 -7.61 -1.37 -2.89
N LYS A 44 -7.61 -2.03 -4.05
CA LYS A 44 -7.16 -3.41 -4.19
C LYS A 44 -6.13 -3.52 -5.28
N ILE A 45 -4.93 -3.98 -4.96
CA ILE A 45 -3.88 -4.23 -5.94
C ILE A 45 -3.68 -5.74 -6.08
N LYS A 46 -3.75 -6.26 -7.30
CA LYS A 46 -3.43 -7.65 -7.62
C LYS A 46 -2.44 -7.66 -8.77
N ASP A 47 -1.26 -8.25 -8.53
CA ASP A 47 -0.15 -8.28 -9.47
C ASP A 47 0.29 -6.87 -9.89
N ASP A 48 -0.03 -6.46 -11.12
CA ASP A 48 0.24 -5.15 -11.71
C ASP A 48 -1.03 -4.33 -11.97
N LYS A 49 -2.20 -4.81 -11.54
CA LYS A 49 -3.49 -4.14 -11.69
C LYS A 49 -4.01 -3.65 -10.36
N ALA A 50 -4.69 -2.52 -10.37
CA ALA A 50 -5.39 -1.99 -9.21
C ALA A 50 -6.83 -1.63 -9.55
N GLU A 51 -7.70 -1.84 -8.58
CA GLU A 51 -9.08 -1.39 -8.57
C GLU A 51 -9.22 -0.34 -7.47
N LEU A 52 -9.63 0.86 -7.85
CA LEU A 52 -9.99 1.94 -6.94
C LEU A 52 -11.50 2.13 -6.99
N LYS A 53 -12.15 1.99 -5.84
CA LYS A 53 -13.58 2.29 -5.66
C LYS A 53 -13.73 3.53 -4.80
N HIS A 54 -14.73 4.33 -5.12
CA HIS A 54 -15.20 5.46 -4.32
C HIS A 54 -16.67 5.25 -4.01
N MET A 55 -17.02 5.21 -2.72
CA MET A 55 -18.39 4.97 -2.25
C MET A 55 -19.04 3.72 -2.86
N GLY A 56 -18.25 2.65 -3.03
CA GLY A 56 -18.69 1.39 -3.62
C GLY A 56 -18.72 1.33 -5.15
N ILE A 57 -18.53 2.47 -5.83
CA ILE A 57 -18.48 2.57 -7.29
C ILE A 57 -17.02 2.49 -7.76
N THR A 58 -16.73 1.61 -8.72
CA THR A 58 -15.38 1.52 -9.31
C THR A 58 -15.08 2.76 -10.13
N LEU A 59 -14.08 3.55 -9.70
CA LEU A 59 -13.62 4.75 -10.41
C LEU A 59 -12.62 4.41 -11.51
N VAL A 60 -11.66 3.53 -11.21
CA VAL A 60 -10.65 3.10 -12.18
C VAL A 60 -10.23 1.67 -11.88
N THR A 61 -10.11 0.87 -12.95
CA THR A 61 -9.50 -0.45 -12.92
C THR A 61 -8.37 -0.48 -13.93
N GLY A 62 -7.14 -0.35 -13.46
CA GLY A 62 -6.02 -0.01 -14.34
C GLY A 62 -4.72 -0.67 -13.94
N LYS A 63 -3.69 -0.46 -14.77
CA LYS A 63 -2.32 -0.87 -14.45
C LYS A 63 -1.72 0.08 -13.43
N VAL A 64 -0.94 -0.48 -12.51
CA VAL A 64 -0.15 0.25 -11.52
C VAL A 64 1.21 0.59 -12.10
N LYS A 65 1.47 1.88 -12.30
CA LYS A 65 2.77 2.39 -12.72
C LYS A 65 3.47 3.03 -11.54
N LYS A 66 4.70 2.61 -11.25
CA LYS A 66 5.55 3.29 -10.27
C LYS A 66 5.94 4.66 -10.81
N THR A 67 5.84 5.69 -9.98
CA THR A 67 6.34 7.02 -10.35
C THR A 67 7.80 7.17 -9.94
N LYS A 68 8.45 8.27 -10.37
CA LYS A 68 9.80 8.62 -9.92
C LYS A 68 9.85 8.96 -8.42
N LYS A 69 8.70 9.30 -7.82
CA LYS A 69 8.59 9.61 -6.39
C LYS A 69 8.44 8.31 -5.60
N LYS A 70 9.26 8.17 -4.55
CA LYS A 70 9.18 7.04 -3.64
C LYS A 70 7.78 6.96 -3.02
N ASP A 71 7.27 5.75 -2.85
CA ASP A 71 5.96 5.49 -2.21
C ASP A 71 4.76 6.15 -2.92
N THR A 72 4.90 6.46 -4.22
CA THR A 72 3.84 7.02 -5.07
C THR A 72 3.68 6.18 -6.33
N PHE A 73 2.44 5.84 -6.66
CA PHE A 73 2.09 5.11 -7.88
C PHE A 73 0.86 5.72 -8.56
N GLU A 74 0.66 5.36 -9.82
CA GLU A 74 -0.47 5.78 -10.63
C GLU A 74 -1.25 4.53 -11.06
N ILE A 75 -2.58 4.59 -10.93
CA ILE A 75 -3.51 3.60 -11.47
C ILE A 75 -4.10 4.21 -12.73
N SER A 76 -3.98 3.53 -13.88
CA SER A 76 -4.55 4.03 -15.14
C SER A 76 -5.02 2.89 -16.04
N ASP A 77 -6.20 3.07 -16.65
CA ASP A 77 -6.75 2.17 -17.67
C ASP A 77 -6.49 2.66 -19.11
N GLY A 78 -5.99 3.89 -19.26
CA GLY A 78 -5.74 4.56 -20.54
C GLY A 78 -6.48 5.89 -20.64
N ASP A 79 -7.72 5.94 -20.17
CA ASP A 79 -8.61 7.09 -20.23
C ASP A 79 -8.70 7.79 -18.86
N ALA A 80 -8.84 6.99 -17.80
CA ALA A 80 -8.81 7.41 -16.42
C ALA A 80 -7.42 7.21 -15.80
N LYS A 81 -7.08 8.10 -14.88
CA LYS A 81 -5.88 7.99 -14.04
C LYS A 81 -6.17 8.51 -12.64
N SER A 82 -5.62 7.81 -11.65
CA SER A 82 -5.59 8.26 -10.26
C SER A 82 -4.20 8.08 -9.68
N LYS A 83 -3.72 9.12 -9.02
CA LYS A 83 -2.43 9.14 -8.34
C LYS A 83 -2.62 8.80 -6.87
N VAL A 84 -1.84 7.85 -6.39
CA VAL A 84 -1.87 7.40 -5.00
C VAL A 84 -0.50 7.59 -4.36
N GLU A 85 -0.47 8.28 -3.23
CA GLU A 85 0.73 8.54 -2.44
C GLU A 85 0.54 7.96 -1.04
N ILE A 86 1.47 7.11 -0.61
CA ILE A 86 1.47 6.54 0.74
C ILE A 86 2.23 7.52 1.63
N ILE A 87 1.55 8.03 2.67
CA ILE A 87 2.16 8.93 3.65
C ILE A 87 2.77 8.08 4.77
N ASP A 88 1.97 7.21 5.37
CA ASP A 88 2.35 6.26 6.41
C ASP A 88 1.43 5.02 6.37
N GLU A 89 1.39 4.21 7.44
CA GLU A 89 0.56 2.99 7.47
C GLU A 89 -0.95 3.29 7.56
N ASP A 90 -1.31 4.43 8.16
CA ASP A 90 -2.67 4.84 8.44
C ASP A 90 -3.16 5.98 7.54
N HIS A 91 -2.29 6.55 6.70
CA HIS A 91 -2.63 7.68 5.84
C HIS A 91 -2.15 7.51 4.40
N ILE A 92 -3.04 7.83 3.46
CA ILE A 92 -2.73 7.95 2.04
C ILE A 92 -3.27 9.25 1.47
N LYS A 93 -2.79 9.62 0.29
CA LYS A 93 -3.39 10.63 -0.57
C LYS A 93 -3.82 10.02 -1.89
N VAL A 94 -5.04 10.32 -2.31
CA VAL A 94 -5.56 9.96 -3.64
C VAL A 94 -5.94 11.25 -4.34
N ASP A 95 -5.30 11.51 -5.48
CA ASP A 95 -5.52 12.71 -6.31
C ASP A 95 -5.39 14.08 -5.60
N GLY A 96 -4.79 14.08 -4.41
CA GLY A 96 -4.56 15.28 -3.59
C GLY A 96 -5.21 15.20 -2.23
N ASP A 97 -6.31 14.47 -2.12
CA ASP A 97 -7.13 14.34 -0.93
C ASP A 97 -6.57 13.28 0.03
N LYS A 98 -6.58 13.59 1.33
CA LYS A 98 -5.99 12.73 2.37
C LYS A 98 -7.05 11.81 2.95
N PHE A 99 -6.76 10.52 2.96
CA PHE A 99 -7.64 9.50 3.56
C PHE A 99 -6.94 8.80 4.72
N GLU A 100 -7.71 8.49 5.75
CA GLU A 100 -7.30 7.74 6.95
C GLU A 100 -7.74 6.28 6.80
N ARG A 101 -6.90 5.33 7.21
CA ARG A 101 -7.20 3.91 7.17
C ARG A 101 -8.39 3.63 8.07
N THR A 102 -9.44 3.03 7.54
CA THR A 102 -10.50 2.50 8.41
C THR A 102 -9.97 1.23 9.05
N LYS A 103 -9.92 1.22 10.38
CA LYS A 103 -9.74 -0.03 11.13
C LYS A 103 -11.02 -0.82 10.90
N ASP A 104 -10.92 -1.96 10.24
CA ASP A 104 -12.05 -2.91 10.25
C ASP A 104 -12.24 -3.27 11.74
N GLU A 105 -13.40 -2.95 12.32
CA GLU A 105 -13.79 -3.33 13.69
C GLU A 105 -14.18 -4.82 13.80
N ASP A 106 -13.87 -5.63 12.78
CA ASP A 106 -14.33 -7.01 12.63
C ASP A 106 -13.20 -8.05 12.86
N ASP A 107 -12.42 -7.89 13.94
CA ASP A 107 -11.53 -8.94 14.46
C ASP A 107 -11.82 -9.16 15.97
N GLU A 108 -13.10 -9.42 16.32
CA GLU A 108 -13.52 -9.94 17.64
C GLU A 108 -14.03 -11.39 17.54
#